data_AF-A0A495V6A2-F1
#
_entry.id   AF-A0A495V6A2-F1
#
_cell.length_a   1.000
_cell.length_b   1.000
_cell.length_c   1.000
_cell.angle_alpha   90.00
_cell.angle_beta   90.00
_cell.angle_gamma   90.00
#
_symmetry.space_group_name_H-M   'P 1'
#
loop_
_entity.id
_entity.type
_entity.pdbx_description
1 polymer ?
#
loop_
_entity_poly.entity_id
_entity_poly.type
_entity_poly.pdbx_seq_one_letter_code
_entity_poly.pdbx_strand_id
1 'polypeptide(L)'
;MRIRSTPLLALPLLLTIGTTQAEPTASPGPASKRPGFLVSELVTLPHPMRLIRENPQRFGVSPEQMESLRREVMDVYPPQLHERVQAAWSLERAIRRAVLEQGKDSAAVAEQLDELVQLKREATDIRIEALNRFRAILKPEQFHAVMTASAEAQ
;
A
#
# COMPACT_ATOMS: atom_id res chain seq x y z
N MET A 1 70.34 -45.34 -2.49
CA MET A 1 71.42 -44.80 -1.63
C MET A 1 70.75 -44.10 -0.45
N ARG A 2 70.91 -44.60 0.78
CA ARG A 2 71.91 -44.15 1.76
C ARG A 2 71.72 -42.64 2.03
N ILE A 3 71.42 -42.12 3.23
CA ILE A 3 71.90 -42.46 4.57
C ILE A 3 71.17 -41.49 5.55
N ARG A 4 70.82 -41.98 6.75
CA ARG A 4 70.93 -41.44 8.14
C ARG A 4 70.68 -39.91 8.37
N SER A 5 70.29 -39.38 9.53
CA SER A 5 70.48 -39.80 10.93
C SER A 5 69.75 -38.80 11.86
N THR A 6 68.99 -39.32 12.83
CA THR A 6 68.95 -38.99 14.28
C THR A 6 68.74 -37.55 14.83
N PRO A 7 68.27 -37.42 16.09
CA PRO A 7 67.20 -36.50 16.51
C PRO A 7 67.67 -35.42 17.51
N LEU A 8 66.74 -34.54 17.94
CA LEU A 8 66.89 -33.84 19.22
C LEU A 8 65.55 -33.71 19.96
N LEU A 9 65.60 -34.15 21.22
CA LEU A 9 64.61 -34.09 22.28
C LEU A 9 64.11 -32.67 22.57
N ALA A 10 62.81 -32.52 22.81
CA ALA A 10 62.26 -31.73 23.94
C ALA A 10 60.78 -32.09 24.17
N LEU A 11 60.52 -32.71 25.32
CA LEU A 11 59.21 -33.01 25.91
C LEU A 11 58.75 -31.79 26.76
N PRO A 12 57.54 -31.76 27.33
CA PRO A 12 56.26 -31.33 26.77
C PRO A 12 55.73 -30.04 27.44
N LEU A 13 54.73 -29.36 26.85
CA LEU A 13 53.88 -28.44 27.61
C LEU A 13 52.41 -28.69 27.29
N LEU A 14 51.71 -29.24 28.28
CA LEU A 14 50.27 -29.36 28.36
C LEU A 14 49.63 -27.97 28.35
N LEU A 15 48.77 -27.67 27.38
CA LEU A 15 47.72 -26.68 27.55
C LEU A 15 46.44 -27.11 26.80
N THR A 16 45.50 -27.59 27.61
CA THR A 16 44.05 -27.31 27.57
C THR A 16 43.33 -27.31 26.22
N ILE A 17 42.50 -28.34 26.06
CA ILE A 17 41.44 -28.46 25.06
C ILE A 17 40.39 -27.37 25.32
N GLY A 18 40.43 -26.30 24.53
CA GLY A 18 39.30 -25.39 24.38
C GLY A 18 38.46 -25.84 23.19
N THR A 19 37.38 -26.57 23.42
CA THR A 19 36.35 -26.82 22.40
C THR A 19 35.66 -25.50 22.09
N THR A 20 36.16 -24.77 21.09
CA THR A 20 35.39 -23.66 20.52
C THR A 20 34.30 -24.30 19.65
N GLN A 21 33.05 -24.19 20.10
CA GLN A 21 31.90 -24.45 19.24
C GLN A 21 31.92 -23.39 18.15
N ALA A 22 32.30 -23.78 16.94
CA ALA A 22 32.00 -22.99 15.75
C ALA A 22 30.48 -22.92 15.62
N GLU A 23 29.90 -21.75 15.84
CA GLU A 23 28.51 -21.49 15.46
C GLU A 23 28.34 -21.77 13.96
N PRO A 24 27.27 -22.46 13.55
CA PRO A 24 26.96 -22.62 12.15
C PRO A 24 26.69 -21.22 11.56
N THR A 25 27.50 -20.85 10.57
CA THR A 25 27.27 -19.69 9.74
C THR A 25 25.90 -19.82 9.10
N ALA A 26 24.92 -19.13 9.67
CA ALA A 26 23.61 -18.96 9.08
C ALA A 26 23.82 -18.33 7.69
N SER A 27 23.57 -19.10 6.64
CA SER A 27 23.51 -18.58 5.28
C SER A 27 22.53 -17.41 5.25
N PRO A 28 22.91 -16.24 4.69
CA PRO A 28 21.95 -15.18 4.47
C PRO A 28 20.92 -15.71 3.46
N GLY A 29 19.71 -15.97 3.95
CA GLY A 29 18.56 -16.26 3.09
C GLY A 29 18.36 -15.13 2.07
N PRO A 30 17.67 -15.39 0.95
CA PRO A 30 17.51 -14.41 -0.12
C PRO A 30 16.93 -13.12 0.46
N ALA A 31 17.65 -12.02 0.27
CA ALA A 31 17.22 -10.69 0.66
C ALA A 31 15.83 -10.43 0.08
N SER A 32 14.82 -10.43 0.94
CA SER A 32 13.48 -9.99 0.59
C SER A 32 13.61 -8.59 0.01
N LYS A 33 13.33 -8.44 -1.29
CA LYS A 33 13.28 -7.14 -1.95
C LYS A 33 12.24 -6.33 -1.20
N ARG A 34 12.69 -5.39 -0.36
CA ARG A 34 11.79 -4.42 0.25
C ARG A 34 11.07 -3.73 -0.90
N PRO A 35 9.72 -3.70 -0.93
CA PRO A 35 9.04 -2.86 -1.89
C PRO A 35 9.56 -1.45 -1.67
N GLY A 36 10.08 -0.82 -2.73
CA GLY A 36 10.40 0.60 -2.68
C GLY A 36 9.16 1.33 -2.16
N PHE A 37 9.35 2.29 -1.25
CA PHE A 37 8.23 3.03 -0.68
C PHE A 37 7.45 3.73 -1.81
N LEU A 38 6.30 3.17 -2.17
CA LEU A 38 5.31 3.81 -3.02
C LEU A 38 4.33 4.48 -2.06
N VAL A 39 4.47 5.79 -1.88
CA VAL A 39 3.41 6.56 -1.24
C VAL A 39 2.24 6.54 -2.21
N SER A 40 1.15 5.84 -1.84
CA SER A 40 -0.09 5.86 -2.62
C SER A 40 -0.53 7.30 -2.80
N GLU A 41 -0.76 7.69 -4.06
CA GLU A 41 -1.05 9.07 -4.42
C GLU A 41 -2.43 9.55 -3.96
N LEU A 42 -3.29 8.62 -3.53
CA LEU A 42 -4.57 8.87 -2.88
C LEU A 42 -4.65 8.10 -1.56
N VAL A 43 -5.33 8.69 -0.58
CA VAL A 43 -5.68 7.96 0.65
C VAL A 43 -6.58 6.79 0.27
N THR A 44 -6.13 5.56 0.57
CA THR A 44 -6.92 4.35 0.32
C THR A 44 -8.04 4.29 1.35
N LEU A 45 -9.26 4.58 0.90
CA LEU A 45 -10.47 4.52 1.71
C LEU A 45 -11.32 3.30 1.31
N PRO A 46 -12.02 2.65 2.25
CA PRO A 46 -12.90 1.53 1.97
C PRO A 46 -13.93 1.82 0.87
N HIS A 47 -14.23 0.83 0.01
CA HIS A 47 -15.29 0.95 -1.00
C HIS A 47 -16.48 0.03 -0.67
N PRO A 48 -17.36 0.44 0.26
CA PRO A 48 -18.35 -0.44 0.88
C PRO A 48 -19.47 -0.92 -0.04
N MET A 49 -19.78 -0.17 -1.09
CA MET A 49 -20.99 -0.44 -1.87
C MET A 49 -20.98 -1.82 -2.53
N ARG A 50 -19.82 -2.33 -2.94
CA ARG A 50 -19.73 -3.66 -3.55
C ARG A 50 -20.25 -4.73 -2.59
N LEU A 51 -19.75 -4.72 -1.35
CA LEU A 51 -20.14 -5.69 -0.33
C LEU A 51 -21.61 -5.56 0.05
N ILE A 52 -22.11 -4.32 0.20
CA ILE A 52 -23.52 -4.06 0.51
C ILE A 52 -24.43 -4.60 -0.59
N ARG A 53 -24.07 -4.44 -1.88
CA ARG A 53 -24.87 -4.94 -3.00
C ARG A 53 -24.86 -6.46 -3.11
N GLU A 54 -23.71 -7.08 -2.88
CA GLU A 54 -23.56 -8.54 -2.97
C GLU A 54 -24.29 -9.25 -1.84
N ASN A 55 -24.28 -8.68 -0.62
CA ASN A 55 -24.81 -9.34 0.57
C ASN A 55 -25.54 -8.36 1.51
N PRO A 56 -26.63 -7.70 1.10
CA PRO A 56 -27.30 -6.69 1.93
C PRO A 56 -27.85 -7.26 3.24
N GLN A 57 -28.33 -8.50 3.21
CA GLN A 57 -28.86 -9.21 4.37
C GLN A 57 -27.77 -9.49 5.43
N ARG A 58 -26.52 -9.76 5.01
CA ARG A 58 -25.37 -9.96 5.91
C ARG A 58 -25.13 -8.74 6.80
N PHE A 59 -25.40 -7.55 6.26
CA PHE A 59 -25.21 -6.28 6.97
C PHE A 59 -26.51 -5.70 7.52
N GLY A 60 -27.62 -6.45 7.42
CA GLY A 60 -28.94 -6.02 7.87
C GLY A 60 -29.45 -4.75 7.19
N VAL A 61 -29.01 -4.44 5.97
CA VAL A 61 -29.41 -3.23 5.24
C VAL A 61 -30.82 -3.40 4.71
N SER A 62 -31.74 -2.50 5.11
CA SER A 62 -33.14 -2.55 4.66
C SER A 62 -33.29 -2.08 3.20
N PRO A 63 -34.41 -2.42 2.52
CA PRO A 63 -34.71 -1.90 1.19
C PRO A 63 -34.72 -0.37 1.12
N GLU A 64 -35.23 0.31 2.14
CA GLU A 64 -35.29 1.77 2.21
C GLU A 64 -33.90 2.39 2.36
N GLN A 65 -33.04 1.77 3.18
CA GLN A 65 -31.64 2.17 3.30
C GLN A 65 -30.90 1.94 1.98
N MET A 66 -31.14 0.81 1.31
CA MET A 66 -30.54 0.52 0.00
C MET A 66 -30.93 1.57 -1.05
N GLU A 67 -32.22 1.95 -1.11
CA GLU A 67 -32.67 2.98 -2.05
C GLU A 67 -32.06 4.35 -1.72
N SER A 68 -31.94 4.68 -0.43
CA SER A 68 -31.25 5.90 0.01
C SER A 68 -29.77 5.89 -0.40
N LEU A 69 -29.07 4.77 -0.19
CA LEU A 69 -27.68 4.59 -0.63
C LEU A 69 -27.53 4.73 -2.15
N ARG A 70 -28.46 4.18 -2.92
CA ARG A 70 -28.45 4.31 -4.38
C ARG A 70 -28.57 5.78 -4.78
N ARG A 71 -29.63 6.44 -4.34
CA ARG A 71 -29.95 7.83 -4.72
C ARG A 71 -28.93 8.84 -4.22
N GLU A 72 -28.46 8.68 -2.99
CA GLU A 72 -27.68 9.72 -2.31
C GLU A 72 -26.18 9.47 -2.36
N VAL A 73 -25.76 8.24 -2.68
CA VAL A 73 -24.35 7.92 -2.82
C VAL A 73 -24.00 7.56 -4.26
N MET A 74 -24.66 6.55 -4.83
CA MET A 74 -24.26 6.00 -6.14
C MET A 74 -24.57 6.91 -7.31
N ASP A 75 -25.68 7.63 -7.24
CA ASP A 75 -26.07 8.54 -8.32
C ASP A 75 -25.28 9.86 -8.23
N VAL A 76 -24.69 10.18 -7.08
CA VAL A 76 -24.09 11.49 -6.78
C VAL A 76 -22.56 11.49 -6.89
N TYR A 77 -21.86 10.61 -6.16
CA TYR A 77 -20.41 10.72 -5.98
C TYR A 77 -19.58 10.02 -7.07
N PRO A 78 -19.94 8.83 -7.60
CA PRO A 78 -19.14 8.16 -8.63
C PRO A 78 -18.86 9.02 -9.88
N PRO A 79 -19.83 9.78 -10.45
CA PRO A 79 -19.54 10.66 -11.58
C PRO A 79 -18.50 11.73 -11.25
N GLN A 80 -18.65 12.39 -10.10
CA GLN A 80 -17.73 13.45 -9.64
C GLN A 80 -16.33 12.90 -9.36
N LEU A 81 -16.26 11.75 -8.68
CA LEU A 81 -14.99 11.08 -8.40
C LEU A 81 -14.28 10.66 -9.70
N HIS A 82 -15.03 10.09 -10.65
CA HIS A 82 -14.49 9.64 -11.92
C HIS A 82 -13.89 10.81 -12.71
N GLU A 83 -14.57 11.95 -12.76
CA GLU A 83 -14.08 13.16 -13.42
C GLU A 83 -12.72 13.61 -12.86
N ARG A 84 -12.57 13.66 -11.53
CA ARG A 84 -11.33 14.12 -10.86
C ARG A 84 -10.19 13.14 -11.02
N VAL A 85 -10.47 11.85 -10.87
CA VAL A 85 -9.47 10.79 -11.06
C VAL A 85 -9.00 10.74 -12.53
N GLN A 86 -9.91 10.90 -13.49
CA GLN A 86 -9.55 10.90 -14.90
C GLN A 86 -8.71 12.12 -15.29
N ALA A 87 -9.04 13.30 -14.74
CA ALA A 87 -8.25 14.51 -14.92
C ALA A 87 -6.84 14.34 -14.33
N ALA A 88 -6.74 13.86 -13.08
CA ALA A 88 -5.47 13.61 -12.40
C ALA A 88 -4.60 12.63 -13.20
N TRP A 89 -5.17 11.52 -13.65
CA TRP A 89 -4.46 10.53 -14.47
C TRP A 89 -3.94 11.10 -15.80
N SER A 90 -4.75 11.94 -16.46
CA SER A 90 -4.35 12.56 -17.72
C SER A 90 -3.20 13.55 -17.52
N LEU A 91 -3.26 14.34 -16.44
CA LEU A 91 -2.24 15.32 -16.08
C LEU A 91 -0.92 14.64 -15.67
N GLU A 92 -1.00 13.57 -14.89
CA GLU A 92 0.16 12.78 -14.49
C GLU A 92 0.91 12.20 -15.72
N ARG A 93 0.17 11.72 -16.72
CA ARG A 93 0.75 11.28 -18.01
C ARG A 93 1.38 12.43 -18.78
N ALA A 94 0.76 13.62 -18.77
CA ALA A 94 1.29 14.79 -19.45
C ALA A 94 2.60 15.27 -18.80
N ILE A 95 2.67 15.33 -17.48
CA ILE A 95 3.89 15.67 -16.72
C ILE A 95 4.99 14.64 -17.02
N ARG A 96 4.66 13.34 -16.98
CA ARG A 96 5.63 12.29 -17.30
C ARG A 96 6.20 12.47 -18.71
N ARG A 97 5.37 12.76 -19.70
CA ARG A 97 5.81 13.04 -21.06
C ARG A 97 6.70 14.29 -21.13
N ALA A 98 6.30 15.38 -20.48
CA ALA A 98 7.06 16.61 -20.43
C ALA A 98 8.48 16.41 -19.87
N VAL A 99 8.61 15.64 -18.80
CA VAL A 99 9.91 15.38 -18.17
C VAL A 99 10.74 14.39 -19.02
N LEU A 100 10.17 13.25 -19.39
CA LEU A 100 10.93 12.15 -20.01
C LEU A 100 11.20 12.35 -21.50
N GLU A 101 10.26 12.94 -22.24
CA GLU A 101 10.37 13.08 -23.70
C GLU A 101 10.83 14.50 -24.10
N GLN A 102 10.53 15.52 -23.31
CA GLN A 102 10.81 16.93 -23.65
C GLN A 102 11.89 17.57 -22.77
N GLY A 103 12.38 16.87 -21.74
CA GLY A 103 13.44 17.36 -20.85
C GLY A 103 13.03 18.55 -19.99
N LYS A 104 11.73 18.77 -19.74
CA LYS A 104 11.27 19.84 -18.84
C LYS A 104 11.72 19.57 -17.41
N ASP A 105 12.16 20.62 -16.72
CA ASP A 105 12.50 20.59 -15.30
C ASP A 105 11.27 20.83 -14.42
N SER A 106 11.46 20.80 -13.10
CA SER A 106 10.38 20.97 -12.12
C SER A 106 9.72 22.35 -12.18
N ALA A 107 10.47 23.41 -12.51
CA ALA A 107 9.91 24.75 -12.64
C ALA A 107 8.97 24.84 -13.85
N ALA A 108 9.34 24.20 -14.96
CA ALA A 108 8.55 24.20 -16.19
C ALA A 108 7.25 23.37 -16.12
N VAL A 109 7.06 22.55 -15.09
CA VAL A 109 5.84 21.77 -14.84
C VAL A 109 5.16 22.09 -13.50
N ALA A 110 5.58 23.16 -12.82
CA ALA A 110 5.13 23.49 -11.46
C ALA A 110 3.60 23.62 -11.37
N GLU A 111 2.97 24.38 -12.27
CA GLU A 111 1.51 24.56 -12.29
C GLU A 111 0.76 23.23 -12.46
N GLN A 112 1.30 22.33 -13.29
CA GLN A 112 0.70 21.02 -13.52
C GLN A 112 0.82 20.12 -12.29
N LEU A 113 1.93 20.25 -11.53
CA LEU A 113 2.11 19.53 -10.27
C LEU A 113 1.12 20.04 -9.21
N ASP A 114 0.94 21.36 -9.10
CA ASP A 114 0.00 21.96 -8.15
C ASP A 114 -1.44 21.56 -8.46
N GLU A 115 -1.84 21.58 -9.73
CA GLU A 115 -3.15 21.11 -10.18
C GLU A 115 -3.35 19.61 -9.89
N LEU A 116 -2.32 18.79 -10.11
CA LEU A 116 -2.37 17.35 -9.80
C LEU A 116 -2.61 17.10 -8.30
N VAL A 117 -1.94 17.86 -7.43
CA VAL A 117 -2.13 17.78 -5.98
C VAL A 117 -3.57 18.18 -5.62
N GLN A 118 -4.08 19.26 -6.20
CA GLN A 118 -5.43 19.73 -5.96
C GLN A 118 -6.49 18.69 -6.39
N LEU A 119 -6.37 18.12 -7.59
CA LEU A 119 -7.29 17.07 -8.08
C LEU A 119 -7.29 15.83 -7.19
N LYS A 120 -6.11 15.42 -6.68
CA LYS A 120 -5.99 14.27 -5.77
C LYS A 120 -6.65 14.53 -4.42
N ARG A 121 -6.50 15.76 -3.91
CA ARG A 121 -7.20 16.19 -2.70
C ARG A 121 -8.71 16.15 -2.89
N GLU A 122 -9.23 16.76 -3.96
CA GLU A 122 -10.66 16.78 -4.27
C GLU A 122 -11.24 15.36 -4.41
N ALA A 123 -10.53 14.46 -5.09
CA ALA A 123 -10.95 13.06 -5.18
C ALA A 123 -11.02 12.37 -3.80
N THR A 124 -10.11 12.71 -2.90
CA THR A 124 -10.10 12.20 -1.53
C THR A 124 -11.26 12.78 -0.71
N ASP A 125 -11.52 14.08 -0.85
CA ASP A 125 -12.62 14.78 -0.18
C ASP A 125 -13.98 14.17 -0.60
N ILE A 126 -14.19 13.94 -1.89
CA ILE A 126 -15.39 13.25 -2.43
C ILE A 126 -15.58 11.86 -1.79
N ARG A 127 -14.50 11.09 -1.60
CA ARG A 127 -14.58 9.78 -0.94
C ARG A 127 -14.94 9.89 0.54
N ILE A 128 -14.39 10.88 1.24
CA ILE A 128 -14.72 11.15 2.65
C ILE A 128 -16.20 11.51 2.78
N GLU A 129 -16.70 12.38 1.90
CA GLU A 129 -18.11 12.77 1.87
C GLU A 129 -19.03 11.58 1.60
N ALA A 130 -18.70 10.74 0.61
CA ALA A 130 -19.45 9.53 0.33
C ALA A 130 -19.52 8.61 1.56
N LEU A 131 -18.40 8.38 2.26
CA LEU A 131 -18.36 7.59 3.50
C LEU A 131 -19.16 8.21 4.64
N ASN A 132 -19.16 9.54 4.76
CA ASN A 132 -20.01 10.23 5.73
C ASN A 132 -21.50 10.05 5.39
N ARG A 133 -21.87 10.00 4.10
CA ARG A 133 -23.24 9.70 3.68
C ARG A 133 -23.62 8.26 4.01
N PHE A 134 -22.74 7.28 3.83
CA PHE A 134 -22.94 5.91 4.33
C PHE A 134 -23.22 5.91 5.83
N ARG A 135 -22.42 6.64 6.62
CA ARG A 135 -22.57 6.74 8.07
C ARG A 135 -23.91 7.36 8.49
N ALA A 136 -24.45 8.28 7.69
CA ALA A 136 -25.74 8.92 7.96
C ALA A 136 -26.94 8.02 7.63
N ILE A 137 -26.83 7.15 6.62
CA ILE A 137 -27.94 6.28 6.17
C ILE A 137 -27.98 4.96 6.96
N LEU A 138 -26.81 4.43 7.31
CA LEU A 138 -26.67 3.18 8.05
C LEU A 138 -26.71 3.43 9.55
N LYS A 139 -27.19 2.44 10.31
CA LYS A 139 -27.03 2.42 11.77
C LYS A 139 -25.55 2.28 12.12
N PRO A 140 -25.10 2.75 13.29
CA PRO A 140 -23.70 2.69 13.70
C PRO A 140 -23.08 1.29 13.59
N GLU A 141 -23.83 0.25 13.99
CA GLU A 141 -23.36 -1.14 13.98
C GLU A 141 -23.23 -1.68 12.55
N GLN A 142 -24.19 -1.34 11.68
CA GLN A 142 -24.17 -1.69 10.26
C GLN A 142 -22.97 -1.02 9.58
N PHE A 143 -22.78 0.28 9.81
CA PHE A 143 -21.66 1.04 9.24
C PHE A 143 -20.32 0.42 9.66
N HIS A 144 -20.14 0.15 10.96
CA HIS A 144 -18.93 -0.48 11.48
C HIS A 144 -18.67 -1.83 10.81
N ALA A 145 -19.65 -2.73 10.79
CA ALA A 145 -19.52 -4.05 10.19
C ALA A 145 -19.13 -4.00 8.70
N VAL A 146 -19.73 -3.08 7.95
CA VAL A 146 -19.40 -2.89 6.53
C VAL A 146 -17.99 -2.32 6.38
N MET A 147 -17.58 -1.32 7.17
CA MET A 147 -16.24 -0.73 7.07
C MET A 147 -15.14 -1.75 7.36
N THR A 148 -15.30 -2.57 8.40
CA THR A 148 -14.35 -3.64 8.73
C THR A 148 -14.21 -4.63 7.57
N ALA A 149 -15.34 -5.16 7.07
CA ALA A 149 -15.33 -6.10 5.95
C ALA A 149 -14.77 -5.48 4.66
N SER A 150 -14.99 -4.18 4.45
CA SER A 150 -14.49 -3.45 3.29
C SER A 150 -12.99 -3.22 3.33
N ALA A 151 -12.42 -2.95 4.52
CA ALA A 151 -10.99 -2.78 4.71
C ALA A 151 -10.22 -4.10 4.53
N GLU A 152 -10.82 -5.23 4.92
CA GLU A 152 -10.24 -6.58 4.73
C GLU A 152 -10.26 -7.06 3.27
N ALA A 153 -11.10 -6.46 2.43
CA ALA A 153 -11.31 -6.87 1.04
C ALA A 153 -10.49 -6.05 0.02
N GLN A 154 -9.63 -5.14 0.48
CA GLN A 154 -8.73 -4.30 -0.33
C GLN A 154 -7.35 -4.93 -0.49
#